data_AF-A0A520BN58-F1
#
_entry.id   AF-A0A520BN58-F1
#
_cell.length_a   1.000
_cell.length_b   1.000
_cell.length_c   1.000
_cell.angle_alpha   90.00
_cell.angle_beta   90.00
_cell.angle_gamma   90.00
#
_symmetry.space_group_name_H-M   'P 1'
#
loop_
_entity.id
_entity.type
_entity.pdbx_description
1 polymer ?
#
loop_
_entity_poly.entity_id
_entity_poly.type
_entity_poly.pdbx_seq_one_letter_code
_entity_poly.pdbx_strand_id
1 'polypeptide(L)'
;FQGYPGKYVKNKHLQSSAGLFFNVFNDFDKHNLLLRQAYEEVFYQQLEEPRLAAALHRIQNSNIVITYPKRFTPLSFPIKVDSLRANMSSEELEQRIERMKKEVFK
;
A
#
# COMPACT_ATOMS: atom_id res chain seq x y z
N PHE A 1 -14.99 21.49 -13.88
CA PHE A 1 -16.31 21.00 -13.44
C PHE A 1 -17.41 21.37 -14.44
N GLN A 2 -17.30 20.96 -15.71
CA GLN A 2 -18.44 21.05 -16.64
C GLN A 2 -18.72 19.63 -17.15
N GLY A 3 -19.64 18.96 -16.45
CA GLY A 3 -20.24 17.70 -16.86
C GLY A 3 -21.73 17.84 -16.61
N TYR A 4 -22.52 17.77 -17.68
CA TYR A 4 -23.98 17.86 -17.62
C TYR A 4 -24.57 16.79 -16.70
N PRO A 5 -25.64 17.10 -15.93
CA PRO A 5 -26.36 16.10 -15.15
C PRO A 5 -26.77 14.92 -16.03
N GLY A 6 -26.42 13.69 -15.65
CA GLY A 6 -26.77 12.46 -16.36
C GLY A 6 -25.69 11.87 -17.28
N LYS A 7 -24.53 12.53 -17.49
CA LYS A 7 -23.39 11.90 -18.17
C LYS A 7 -22.45 11.21 -17.18
N TYR A 8 -22.09 9.96 -17.48
CA TYR A 8 -21.11 9.18 -16.74
C TYR A 8 -19.76 9.93 -16.69
N VAL A 9 -19.32 10.30 -15.49
CA VAL A 9 -18.02 10.93 -15.28
C VAL A 9 -16.95 9.85 -15.34
N LYS A 10 -15.94 10.00 -16.20
CA LYS A 10 -14.82 9.04 -16.27
C LYS A 10 -14.10 8.98 -14.92
N ASN A 11 -13.77 7.77 -14.45
CA ASN A 11 -13.13 7.52 -13.15
C ASN A 11 -11.91 8.42 -12.86
N LYS A 12 -11.07 8.70 -13.87
CA LYS A 12 -9.91 9.58 -13.71
C LYS A 12 -10.30 11.01 -13.31
N HIS A 13 -11.37 11.56 -13.90
CA HIS A 13 -11.86 12.89 -13.54
C HIS A 13 -12.49 12.91 -12.16
N LEU A 14 -13.21 11.84 -11.79
CA LEU A 14 -13.77 11.68 -10.45
C LEU A 14 -12.68 11.69 -9.38
N GLN A 15 -11.59 10.92 -9.57
CA GLN A 15 -10.46 10.89 -8.65
C GLN A 15 -9.78 12.25 -8.49
N SER A 16 -9.52 12.95 -9.60
CA SER A 16 -8.91 14.29 -9.54
C SER A 16 -9.81 15.31 -8.83
N SER A 17 -11.11 15.28 -9.11
CA SER A 17 -12.09 16.15 -8.45
C SER A 17 -12.24 15.84 -6.95
N ALA A 18 -12.29 14.57 -6.57
CA ALA A 18 -12.38 14.14 -5.17
C ALA A 18 -11.14 14.55 -4.37
N GLY A 19 -9.93 14.41 -4.94
CA GLY A 19 -8.69 14.85 -4.31
C GLY A 19 -8.65 16.37 -4.07
N LEU A 20 -9.16 17.17 -5.01
CA LEU A 20 -9.26 18.62 -4.80
C LEU A 20 -10.23 18.97 -3.67
N PHE A 21 -11.42 18.36 -3.63
CA PHE A 21 -12.38 18.57 -2.54
C PHE A 21 -11.79 18.18 -1.19
N PHE A 22 -11.11 17.04 -1.11
CA PHE A 22 -10.43 16.59 0.09
C PHE A 22 -9.44 17.65 0.60
N ASN A 23 -8.58 18.17 -0.27
CA ASN A 23 -7.60 19.20 0.09
C ASN A 23 -8.28 20.49 0.58
N VAL A 24 -9.33 20.94 -0.12
CA VAL A 24 -10.08 22.14 0.26
C VAL A 24 -10.75 21.96 1.62
N PHE A 25 -11.42 20.83 1.87
CA PHE A 25 -12.01 20.56 3.18
C PHE A 25 -10.93 20.46 4.27
N ASN A 26 -9.81 19.80 4.00
CA ASN A 26 -8.71 19.73 4.96
C ASN A 26 -8.16 21.10 5.35
N ASP A 27 -8.06 22.03 4.40
CA ASP A 27 -7.45 23.33 4.63
C ASP A 27 -8.44 24.37 5.21
N PHE A 28 -9.72 24.30 4.80
CA PHE A 28 -10.71 25.34 5.09
C PHE A 28 -11.95 24.87 5.88
N ASP A 29 -12.23 23.58 5.95
CA ASP A 29 -13.39 23.01 6.68
C ASP A 29 -13.06 21.64 7.30
N LYS A 30 -12.20 21.65 8.32
CA LYS A 30 -11.68 20.43 8.97
C LYS A 30 -12.76 19.60 9.67
N HIS A 31 -13.93 20.18 9.93
CA HIS A 31 -15.06 19.51 10.57
C HIS A 31 -16.06 18.95 9.55
N ASN A 32 -15.75 19.02 8.25
CA ASN A 32 -16.60 18.50 7.21
C ASN A 32 -16.87 17.00 7.41
N LEU A 33 -18.15 16.61 7.36
CA LEU A 33 -18.57 15.22 7.57
C LEU A 33 -17.98 14.27 6.52
N LEU A 34 -17.81 14.72 5.28
CA LEU A 34 -17.23 13.91 4.20
C LEU A 34 -15.74 13.66 4.43
N LEU A 35 -15.03 14.62 5.03
CA LEU A 35 -13.64 14.45 5.40
C LEU A 35 -13.50 13.40 6.51
N ARG A 36 -14.34 13.49 7.55
CA ARG A 36 -14.38 12.48 8.62
C ARG A 36 -14.71 11.09 8.09
N GLN A 37 -15.72 10.98 7.25
CA GLN A 37 -16.13 9.71 6.63
C GLN A 37 -15.00 9.11 5.78
N ALA A 38 -14.30 9.92 4.98
CA ALA A 38 -13.18 9.43 4.16
C ALA A 38 -12.05 8.84 5.02
N TYR A 39 -11.72 9.48 6.15
CA TYR A 39 -10.76 8.90 7.09
C TYR A 39 -11.27 7.61 7.73
N GLU A 40 -12.50 7.62 8.24
CA GLU A 40 -13.12 6.44 8.85
C GLU A 40 -13.12 5.24 7.87
N GLU A 41 -13.50 5.45 6.61
CA GLU A 41 -13.50 4.39 5.59
C GLU A 41 -12.09 3.83 5.34
N VAL A 42 -11.07 4.68 5.24
CA VAL A 42 -9.68 4.22 5.06
C VAL A 42 -9.21 3.43 6.29
N PHE A 43 -9.48 3.91 7.50
CA PHE A 43 -9.09 3.23 8.73
C PHE A 43 -9.79 1.88 8.92
N TYR A 44 -11.10 1.82 8.67
CA TYR A 44 -11.87 0.60 8.88
C TYR A 44 -11.71 -0.41 7.73
N GLN A 45 -11.71 0.04 6.48
CA GLN A 45 -11.74 -0.87 5.33
C GLN A 45 -10.37 -1.22 4.77
N GLN A 46 -9.40 -0.30 4.82
CA GLN A 46 -8.05 -0.57 4.29
C GLN A 46 -7.05 -0.93 5.37
N LEU A 47 -7.07 -0.24 6.51
CA LEU A 47 -6.11 -0.50 7.58
C LEU A 47 -6.54 -1.68 8.48
N GLU A 48 -7.85 -1.96 8.55
CA GLU A 48 -8.44 -2.97 9.44
C GLU A 48 -7.90 -2.81 10.87
N GLU A 49 -8.03 -1.62 11.44
CA GLU A 49 -7.45 -1.22 12.75
C GLU A 49 -7.58 -2.30 13.85
N PRO A 50 -8.74 -2.96 14.06
CA PRO A 50 -8.87 -3.98 15.09
C PRO A 50 -7.95 -5.19 14.86
N ARG A 51 -7.74 -5.58 13.60
CA ARG A 51 -6.86 -6.70 13.25
C ARG A 51 -5.40 -6.33 13.48
N LEU A 52 -5.00 -5.10 13.16
CA LEU A 52 -3.66 -4.59 13.42
C LEU A 52 -3.37 -4.56 14.92
N ALA A 53 -4.30 -4.01 15.72
CA ALA A 53 -4.19 -3.98 17.18
C ALA A 53 -4.05 -5.39 17.78
N ALA A 54 -4.87 -6.35 17.33
CA ALA A 54 -4.78 -7.74 17.76
C ALA A 54 -3.45 -8.40 17.39
N ALA A 55 -2.91 -8.11 16.20
CA ALA A 55 -1.61 -8.60 15.78
C ALA A 55 -0.47 -8.04 16.63
N LEU A 56 -0.49 -6.75 16.95
CA LEU A 56 0.50 -6.11 17.83
C LEU A 56 0.45 -6.68 19.25
N HIS A 57 -0.74 -6.86 19.82
CA HIS A 57 -0.91 -7.48 21.14
C HIS A 57 -0.38 -8.93 21.15
N ARG A 58 -0.65 -9.71 20.09
CA ARG A 58 -0.10 -11.06 19.95
C ARG A 58 1.43 -11.04 19.87
N ILE A 59 2.03 -10.12 19.12
CA ILE A 59 3.49 -9.98 19.00
C ILE A 59 4.10 -9.60 20.36
N GLN A 60 3.50 -8.66 21.09
CA GLN A 60 3.96 -8.23 22.42
C GLN A 60 4.03 -9.38 23.43
N ASN A 61 3.07 -10.31 23.36
CA ASN A 61 3.01 -11.48 24.24
C ASN A 61 3.82 -12.68 23.73
N SER A 62 4.46 -12.57 22.55
CA SER A 62 5.23 -13.65 21.94
C SER A 62 6.72 -13.50 22.27
N ASN A 63 7.46 -14.61 22.28
CA ASN A 63 8.91 -14.55 22.35
C ASN A 63 9.49 -14.00 21.02
N ILE A 64 10.24 -12.90 21.11
CA ILE A 64 10.81 -12.23 19.93
C ILE A 64 12.16 -12.87 19.60
N VAL A 65 12.22 -13.56 18.46
CA VAL A 65 13.46 -14.15 17.94
C VAL A 65 13.93 -13.35 16.73
N ILE A 66 15.06 -12.64 16.87
CA ILE A 66 15.67 -11.87 15.79
C ILE A 66 16.77 -12.71 15.15
N THR A 67 16.67 -12.93 13.84
CA THR A 67 17.65 -13.70 13.06
C THR A 67 18.10 -12.94 11.83
N TYR A 68 19.37 -13.08 11.46
CA TYR A 68 19.97 -12.46 10.28
C TYR A 68 20.39 -13.54 9.27
N PRO A 69 19.47 -13.98 8.40
CA PRO A 69 19.78 -15.02 7.42
C PRO A 69 20.82 -14.50 6.41
N LYS A 70 21.81 -15.34 6.08
CA LYS A 70 22.88 -15.01 5.12
C LYS A 70 22.42 -15.01 3.66
N ARG A 71 21.21 -15.49 3.38
CA ARG A 71 20.59 -15.62 2.05
C ARG A 71 19.10 -15.29 2.14
N PHE A 72 18.46 -14.99 1.01
CA PHE A 72 17.02 -14.79 0.99
C PHE A 72 16.29 -16.06 1.42
N THR A 73 15.40 -15.92 2.40
CA THR A 73 14.47 -16.99 2.79
C THR A 73 13.34 -17.11 1.77
N PRO A 74 12.67 -18.28 1.68
CA PRO A 74 11.52 -18.48 0.79
C PRO A 74 10.42 -17.41 0.94
N LEU A 75 10.22 -16.87 2.15
CA LEU A 75 9.24 -15.80 2.42
C LEU A 75 9.76 -14.42 2.02
N SER A 76 11.06 -14.14 2.20
CA SER A 76 11.64 -12.84 1.84
C SER A 76 11.88 -12.67 0.34
N PHE A 77 12.07 -13.77 -0.40
CA PHE A 77 12.45 -13.72 -1.80
C PHE A 77 11.38 -13.06 -2.70
N PRO A 78 10.09 -13.42 -2.63
CA PRO A 78 9.04 -12.76 -3.43
C PRO A 78 8.96 -11.25 -3.16
N ILE A 79 9.10 -10.84 -1.90
CA ILE A 79 9.10 -9.42 -1.48
C ILE A 79 10.28 -8.68 -2.13
N LYS A 80 11.47 -9.31 -2.14
CA LYS A 80 12.64 -8.72 -2.78
C LYS A 80 12.45 -8.60 -4.29
N VAL A 81 11.92 -9.62 -4.95
CA VAL A 81 11.64 -9.61 -6.40
C VAL A 81 10.67 -8.48 -6.75
N ASP A 82 9.63 -8.28 -5.96
CA ASP A 82 8.66 -7.21 -6.18
C ASP A 82 9.30 -5.82 -6.05
N SER A 83 10.15 -5.61 -5.03
CA SER A 83 10.91 -4.36 -4.89
C SER A 83 11.82 -4.05 -6.08
N LEU A 84 12.28 -5.07 -6.81
CA LEU A 84 13.13 -4.90 -7.98
C LEU A 84 12.33 -4.48 -9.22
N ARG A 85 11.04 -4.86 -9.30
CA ARG A 85 10.13 -4.39 -10.36
C ARG A 85 9.91 -2.89 -10.31
N ALA A 86 9.81 -2.34 -9.09
CA ALA A 86 9.58 -0.91 -8.88
C ALA A 86 10.81 -0.05 -9.22
N ASN A 87 12.00 -0.65 -9.32
CA ASN A 87 13.24 0.07 -9.62
C ASN A 87 13.55 0.00 -11.12
N MET A 88 13.66 1.17 -11.77
CA MET A 88 14.07 1.25 -13.17
C MET A 88 15.51 0.74 -13.32
N SER A 89 15.70 -0.36 -14.04
CA SER A 89 17.01 -0.95 -14.32
C SER A 89 17.16 -1.21 -15.81
N SER A 90 18.39 -1.13 -16.31
CA SER A 90 18.74 -1.45 -17.70
C SER A 90 18.80 -2.95 -17.99
N GLU A 91 18.77 -3.79 -16.95
CA GLU A 91 18.73 -5.24 -17.08
C GLU A 91 17.30 -5.77 -17.05
N GLU A 92 17.01 -6.72 -17.94
CA GLU A 92 15.77 -7.49 -17.94
C GLU A 92 15.56 -8.16 -16.57
N LEU A 93 14.43 -7.84 -15.93
CA LEU A 93 14.08 -8.33 -14.60
C LEU A 93 14.19 -9.87 -14.47
N GLU A 94 13.82 -10.59 -15.53
CA GLU A 94 13.86 -12.05 -15.59
C GLU A 94 15.28 -12.60 -15.40
N GLN A 95 16.28 -11.98 -16.05
CA GLN A 95 17.69 -12.38 -15.92
C GLN A 95 18.21 -12.17 -14.49
N ARG A 96 17.75 -11.10 -13.83
CA ARG A 96 18.08 -10.79 -12.45
C ARG A 96 17.45 -11.80 -11.47
N ILE A 97 16.21 -12.20 -11.71
CA ILE A 97 15.50 -13.22 -10.92
C ILE A 97 16.20 -14.58 -11.04
N GLU A 98 16.56 -15.01 -12.26
CA GLU A 98 17.22 -16.29 -12.48
C GLU A 98 18.57 -16.39 -11.77
N ARG A 99 19.35 -15.29 -11.74
CA ARG A 99 20.59 -15.25 -10.95
C ARG A 99 20.33 -15.39 -9.45
N MET A 100 19.35 -14.66 -8.91
CA MET A 100 19.04 -14.78 -7.48
C MET A 100 18.48 -16.15 -7.11
N LYS A 101 17.66 -16.79 -7.96
CA LYS A 101 17.21 -18.17 -7.72
C LYS A 101 18.39 -19.13 -7.61
N LYS A 102 19.41 -19.01 -8.48
CA LYS A 102 20.62 -19.83 -8.42
C LYS A 102 21.43 -19.63 -7.12
N GLU A 103 21.36 -18.45 -6.52
CA GLU A 103 22.02 -18.15 -5.23
C GLU A 103 21.21 -18.64 -4.02
N VAL A 104 19.87 -18.62 -4.11
CA VAL A 104 18.95 -19.01 -3.03
C VAL A 104 18.76 -20.52 -2.94
N PHE A 105 18.64 -21.22 -4.06
CA PHE A 105 18.36 -22.66 -4.14
C PHE A 105 19.60 -23.54 -4.30
N LYS A 106 20.79 -23.03 -3.93
CA LYS A 106 22.04 -23.78 -3.86
C LYS A 106 22.25 -24.39 -2.48
#